data_AF-A0A7Y5FPH6-F1
#
_entry.id   AF-A0A7Y5FPH6-F1
#
_cell.length_a   1.000
_cell.length_b   1.000
_cell.length_c   1.000
_cell.angle_alpha   90.00
_cell.angle_beta   90.00
_cell.angle_gamma   90.00
#
_symmetry.space_group_name_H-M   'P 1'
#
loop_
_entity.id
_entity.type
_entity.pdbx_description
1 polymer ?
#
loop_
_entity_poly.entity_id
_entity_poly.type
_entity_poly.pdbx_seq_one_letter_code
_entity_poly.pdbx_strand_id
1 'polypeptide(L)'
;MKKALILFFLGLTLFNFYGCSSCGCHEEGMTYIPVDVLEKAHAVVASKTGVDFFKNHVRLNQELTVRRPTMYEFHYILTYPGLINYPQKITFMTDTLGNLLEKFAVTGIPECSSDPALCEIKVNDSAALETARKSGMGEGVREPRIELVWSAEYSRHVWEIYSYEQYSQGSQGFRGKGKLFRIDPYSGTVLAKEEWKVL
;
A
#
# COMPACT_ATOMS: atom_id res chain seq x y z
N MET A 1 -48.75 75.08 -13.06
CA MET A 1 -48.64 75.86 -11.81
C MET A 1 -49.16 75.02 -10.65
N LYS A 2 -48.37 74.89 -9.57
CA LYS A 2 -48.78 74.56 -8.18
C LYS A 2 -49.38 73.14 -7.98
N LYS A 3 -48.89 72.26 -7.09
CA LYS A 3 -47.99 72.35 -5.93
C LYS A 3 -47.29 71.00 -5.67
N ALA A 4 -46.17 71.10 -4.98
CA ALA A 4 -45.31 70.04 -4.47
C ALA A 4 -45.80 69.45 -3.12
N LEU A 5 -44.97 68.52 -2.61
CA LEU A 5 -44.91 67.88 -1.28
C LEU A 5 -45.80 66.63 -1.15
N ILE A 6 -45.27 65.46 -0.78
CA ILE A 6 -44.69 65.14 0.54
C ILE A 6 -43.64 64.01 0.44
N LEU A 7 -42.54 64.19 1.18
CA LEU A 7 -41.50 63.20 1.50
C LEU A 7 -42.06 62.02 2.30
N PHE A 8 -41.60 60.80 2.00
CA PHE A 8 -41.64 59.70 2.96
C PHE A 8 -40.27 59.03 3.05
N PHE A 9 -39.64 59.21 4.21
CA PHE A 9 -38.39 58.60 4.65
C PHE A 9 -38.77 57.39 5.52
N LEU A 10 -38.42 56.17 5.11
CA LEU A 10 -38.37 54.94 5.90
C LEU A 10 -37.71 53.90 4.99
N GLY A 11 -36.44 53.50 5.17
CA GLY A 11 -35.85 53.04 6.41
C GLY A 11 -35.97 51.51 6.45
N LEU A 12 -35.15 50.81 5.67
CA LEU A 12 -34.94 49.35 5.81
C LEU A 12 -33.61 48.93 5.17
N THR A 13 -32.52 49.33 5.81
CA THR A 13 -31.24 48.63 5.74
C THR A 13 -31.38 47.33 6.52
N LEU A 14 -31.56 46.20 5.82
CA LEU A 14 -31.31 44.89 6.40
C LEU A 14 -29.92 44.44 5.98
N PHE A 15 -28.97 44.70 6.88
CA PHE A 15 -27.81 43.83 7.06
C PHE A 15 -28.33 42.42 7.36
N ASN A 16 -28.04 41.46 6.49
CA ASN A 16 -27.93 40.06 6.87
C ASN A 16 -26.56 39.57 6.41
N PHE A 17 -25.56 39.85 7.25
CA PHE A 17 -24.39 38.99 7.37
C PHE A 17 -24.80 37.75 8.15
N TYR A 18 -25.12 36.69 7.42
CA TYR A 18 -24.83 35.32 7.81
C TYR A 18 -24.32 34.70 6.49
N GLY A 19 -23.01 34.57 6.27
CA GLY A 19 -22.15 33.82 7.16
C GLY A 19 -22.52 32.34 7.09
N CYS A 20 -22.62 31.78 5.88
CA CYS A 20 -22.41 30.35 5.68
C CYS A 20 -21.40 30.20 4.55
N SER A 21 -20.14 30.43 4.91
CA SER A 21 -19.05 29.66 4.34
C SER A 21 -19.38 28.19 4.62
N SER A 22 -20.09 27.55 3.70
CA SER A 22 -19.86 26.13 3.49
C SER A 22 -18.40 26.04 3.05
N CYS A 23 -17.51 25.94 4.03
CA CYS A 23 -16.44 24.96 3.91
C CYS A 23 -17.17 23.72 3.44
N GLY A 24 -17.03 23.40 2.15
CA GLY A 24 -17.26 22.06 1.69
C GLY A 24 -16.30 21.24 2.52
N CYS A 25 -16.79 20.74 3.65
CA CYS A 25 -16.27 19.56 4.28
C CYS A 25 -16.27 18.57 3.12
N HIS A 26 -15.09 18.38 2.53
CA HIS A 26 -14.83 17.19 1.77
C HIS A 26 -15.02 16.10 2.82
N GLU A 27 -16.24 15.58 2.95
CA GLU A 27 -16.37 14.20 3.35
C GLU A 27 -15.42 13.48 2.40
N GLU A 28 -14.31 12.97 2.92
CA GLU A 28 -13.50 11.97 2.25
C GLU A 28 -14.43 10.77 2.07
N GLY A 29 -15.27 10.87 1.05
CA GLY A 29 -16.33 9.95 0.77
C GLY A 29 -15.66 8.66 0.36
N MET A 30 -15.98 7.59 1.10
CA MET A 30 -15.64 6.23 0.69
C MET A 30 -15.86 6.11 -0.82
N THR A 31 -14.82 5.70 -1.54
CA THR A 31 -14.89 5.50 -2.99
C THR A 31 -16.07 4.57 -3.29
N TYR A 32 -17.12 5.09 -3.94
CA TYR A 32 -18.18 4.23 -4.44
C TYR A 32 -17.66 3.41 -5.62
N ILE A 33 -17.57 2.09 -5.43
CA ILE A 33 -17.20 1.11 -6.44
C ILE A 33 -18.44 0.27 -6.75
N PRO A 34 -18.91 0.23 -8.00
CA PRO A 34 -19.99 -0.65 -8.41
C PRO A 34 -19.69 -2.11 -8.04
N VAL A 35 -20.71 -2.84 -7.57
CA VAL A 35 -20.54 -4.22 -7.06
C VAL A 35 -19.94 -5.13 -8.13
N ASP A 36 -20.37 -5.01 -9.38
CA ASP A 36 -19.85 -5.78 -10.51
C ASP A 36 -18.37 -5.50 -10.80
N VAL A 37 -17.94 -4.25 -10.67
CA VAL A 37 -16.52 -3.86 -10.80
C VAL A 37 -15.71 -4.45 -9.66
N LEU A 38 -16.23 -4.38 -8.43
CA LEU A 38 -15.58 -4.94 -7.24
C LEU A 38 -15.45 -6.47 -7.32
N GLU A 39 -16.50 -7.17 -7.77
CA GLU A 39 -16.48 -8.62 -7.95
C GLU A 39 -15.44 -9.05 -8.99
N LYS A 40 -15.29 -8.32 -10.10
CA LYS A 40 -14.21 -8.56 -11.06
C LYS A 40 -12.83 -8.34 -10.45
N ALA A 41 -12.67 -7.30 -9.64
CA ALA A 41 -11.41 -7.06 -8.94
C ALA A 41 -11.08 -8.19 -7.94
N HIS A 42 -12.07 -8.68 -7.19
CA HIS A 42 -11.92 -9.87 -6.35
C HIS A 42 -11.51 -11.09 -7.16
N ALA A 43 -12.14 -11.30 -8.33
CA ALA A 43 -11.83 -12.41 -9.21
C ALA A 43 -10.37 -12.37 -9.72
N VAL A 44 -9.81 -11.17 -9.98
CA VAL A 44 -8.39 -11.04 -10.35
C VAL A 44 -7.49 -11.62 -9.26
N VAL A 45 -7.67 -11.22 -8.00
CA VAL A 45 -6.82 -11.71 -6.90
C VAL A 45 -7.07 -13.19 -6.60
N ALA A 46 -8.34 -13.61 -6.58
CA ALA A 46 -8.72 -14.99 -6.32
C ALA A 46 -8.25 -15.95 -7.41
N SER A 47 -8.19 -15.51 -8.67
CA SER A 47 -7.68 -16.33 -9.78
C SER A 47 -6.19 -16.66 -9.64
N LYS A 48 -5.41 -15.75 -9.04
CA LYS A 48 -3.98 -15.93 -8.81
C LYS A 48 -3.67 -16.69 -7.53
N THR A 49 -4.44 -16.43 -6.47
CA THR A 49 -4.16 -16.98 -5.13
C THR A 49 -4.97 -18.21 -4.76
N GLY A 50 -6.06 -18.49 -5.47
CA GLY A 50 -7.07 -19.46 -5.06
C GLY A 50 -8.16 -18.82 -4.18
N VAL A 51 -9.39 -19.28 -4.34
CA VAL A 51 -10.58 -18.69 -3.69
C VAL A 51 -10.49 -18.76 -2.16
N ASP A 52 -10.05 -19.90 -1.62
CA ASP A 52 -9.99 -20.09 -0.16
C ASP A 52 -8.90 -19.23 0.47
N PHE A 53 -7.74 -19.12 -0.18
CA PHE A 53 -6.67 -18.25 0.30
C PHE A 53 -7.10 -16.79 0.27
N PHE A 54 -7.67 -16.34 -0.85
CA PHE A 54 -8.22 -14.98 -0.97
C PHE A 54 -9.21 -14.66 0.16
N LYS A 55 -10.21 -15.53 0.39
CA LYS A 55 -11.23 -15.34 1.43
C LYS A 55 -10.66 -15.29 2.83
N ASN A 56 -9.57 -15.99 3.12
CA ASN A 56 -9.02 -16.07 4.47
C ASN A 56 -7.89 -15.04 4.74
N HIS A 57 -7.15 -14.65 3.70
CA HIS A 57 -5.87 -13.95 3.85
C HIS A 57 -5.76 -12.63 3.09
N VAL A 58 -6.75 -12.28 2.26
CA VAL A 58 -6.75 -11.03 1.50
C VAL A 58 -7.97 -10.18 1.86
N ARG A 59 -7.75 -8.89 2.08
CA ARG A 59 -8.82 -7.92 2.41
C ARG A 59 -8.67 -6.68 1.55
N LEU A 60 -9.79 -6.16 1.04
CA LEU A 60 -9.80 -4.88 0.36
C LEU A 60 -9.39 -3.77 1.34
N ASN A 61 -8.43 -2.94 0.95
CA ASN A 61 -8.12 -1.70 1.64
C ASN A 61 -9.00 -0.59 1.05
N GLN A 62 -10.14 -0.35 1.67
CA GLN A 62 -11.12 0.65 1.20
C GLN A 62 -10.60 2.09 1.30
N GLU A 63 -9.74 2.38 2.27
CA GLU A 63 -9.17 3.71 2.48
C GLU A 63 -8.22 4.11 1.35
N LEU A 64 -7.44 3.15 0.84
CA LEU A 64 -6.50 3.39 -0.25
C LEU A 64 -7.11 3.16 -1.64
N THR A 65 -8.18 2.38 -1.73
CA THR A 65 -8.84 2.11 -3.01
C THR A 65 -9.55 3.37 -3.52
N VAL A 66 -9.13 3.86 -4.68
CA VAL A 66 -9.59 5.13 -5.24
C VAL A 66 -10.17 5.00 -6.62
N ARG A 67 -11.24 5.75 -6.87
CA ARG A 67 -11.78 5.97 -8.21
C ARG A 67 -11.03 7.13 -8.85
N ARG A 68 -10.49 6.89 -10.03
CA ARG A 68 -9.95 7.92 -10.94
C ARG A 68 -11.00 8.19 -12.04
N PRO A 69 -10.85 9.28 -12.83
CA PRO A 69 -11.84 9.61 -13.86
C PRO A 69 -12.16 8.48 -14.85
N THR A 70 -11.17 7.64 -15.18
CA THR A 70 -11.28 6.59 -16.20
C THR A 70 -10.92 5.19 -15.71
N MET A 71 -10.68 5.02 -14.41
CA MET A 71 -10.20 3.75 -13.86
C MET A 71 -10.44 3.66 -12.35
N TYR A 72 -10.30 2.45 -11.80
CA TYR A 72 -10.18 2.22 -10.37
C TYR A 72 -8.76 1.74 -10.06
N GLU A 73 -8.20 2.23 -8.97
CA GLU A 73 -6.94 1.78 -8.41
C GLU A 73 -7.25 0.97 -7.14
N PHE A 74 -7.09 -0.35 -7.24
CA PHE A 74 -7.43 -1.26 -6.16
C PHE A 74 -6.22 -1.53 -5.29
N HIS A 75 -6.44 -1.46 -3.98
CA HIS A 75 -5.46 -1.84 -2.99
C HIS A 75 -6.03 -2.94 -2.10
N TYR A 76 -5.31 -4.04 -1.96
CA TYR A 76 -5.64 -5.09 -0.99
C TYR A 76 -4.49 -5.26 0.00
N ILE A 77 -4.83 -5.72 1.20
CA ILE A 77 -3.90 -6.18 2.21
C ILE A 77 -3.90 -7.71 2.15
N LEU A 78 -2.72 -8.28 1.97
CA LEU A 78 -2.43 -9.70 2.05
C LEU A 78 -1.74 -10.01 3.38
N THR A 79 -2.22 -11.02 4.11
CA THR A 79 -1.59 -11.49 5.35
C THR A 79 -1.39 -12.99 5.27
N TYR A 80 -0.14 -13.42 5.13
CA TYR A 80 0.20 -14.85 5.16
C TYR A 80 -0.12 -15.47 6.53
N PRO A 81 -0.55 -16.75 6.57
CA PRO A 81 -0.70 -17.48 7.82
C PRO A 81 0.56 -17.37 8.70
N GLY A 82 0.38 -17.01 9.97
CA GLY A 82 1.49 -16.89 10.93
C GLY A 82 2.35 -15.63 10.82
N LEU A 83 2.12 -14.75 9.83
CA LEU A 83 2.92 -13.54 9.60
C LEU A 83 2.08 -12.26 9.72
N ILE A 84 1.31 -12.15 10.79
CA ILE A 84 0.39 -11.02 11.04
C ILE A 84 1.10 -9.65 11.12
N ASN A 85 2.39 -9.63 11.47
CA ASN A 85 3.18 -8.40 11.61
C ASN A 85 3.76 -7.91 10.26
N TYR A 86 3.55 -8.65 9.17
CA TYR A 86 4.08 -8.34 7.85
C TYR A 86 2.97 -8.25 6.79
N PRO A 87 1.96 -7.37 6.96
CA PRO A 87 0.92 -7.19 5.96
C PRO A 87 1.54 -6.71 4.64
N GLN A 88 1.21 -7.41 3.55
CA GLN A 88 1.66 -7.11 2.21
C GLN A 88 0.60 -6.34 1.44
N LYS A 89 1.04 -5.53 0.48
CA LYS A 89 0.14 -4.73 -0.36
C LYS A 89 0.03 -5.36 -1.73
N ILE A 90 -1.21 -5.55 -2.17
CA ILE A 90 -1.55 -5.90 -3.54
C ILE A 90 -2.10 -4.64 -4.21
N THR A 91 -1.60 -4.31 -5.39
CA THR A 91 -2.09 -3.16 -6.17
C THR A 91 -2.27 -3.53 -7.64
N PHE A 92 -3.39 -3.10 -8.22
CA PHE A 92 -3.63 -3.16 -9.65
C PHE A 92 -4.71 -2.15 -10.06
N MET A 93 -4.85 -1.94 -11.37
CA MET A 93 -5.82 -0.98 -11.92
C MET A 93 -6.81 -1.67 -12.87
N THR A 94 -8.05 -1.23 -12.85
CA THR A 94 -9.09 -1.65 -13.80
C THR A 94 -9.69 -0.45 -14.52
N ASP A 95 -10.27 -0.67 -15.69
CA ASP A 95 -11.16 0.34 -16.29
C ASP A 95 -12.46 0.51 -15.48
N THR A 96 -13.34 1.40 -15.95
CA THR A 96 -14.64 1.65 -15.31
C THR A 96 -15.63 0.49 -15.39
N LEU A 97 -15.33 -0.54 -16.18
CA LEU A 97 -16.11 -1.79 -16.32
C LEU A 97 -15.49 -2.96 -15.55
N GLY A 98 -14.40 -2.72 -14.81
CA GLY A 98 -13.70 -3.72 -14.01
C GLY A 98 -12.75 -4.62 -14.80
N ASN A 99 -12.40 -4.28 -16.05
CA ASN A 99 -11.42 -5.03 -16.81
C ASN A 99 -10.00 -4.60 -16.40
N LEU A 100 -9.10 -5.56 -16.20
CA LEU A 100 -7.71 -5.29 -15.82
C LEU A 100 -7.00 -4.44 -16.88
N LEU A 101 -6.32 -3.38 -16.45
CA LEU A 101 -5.53 -2.53 -17.33
C LEU A 101 -4.10 -3.05 -17.42
N GLU A 102 -3.82 -3.94 -18.38
CA GLU A 102 -2.54 -4.65 -18.54
C GLU A 102 -1.31 -3.73 -18.68
N LYS A 103 -1.51 -2.49 -19.13
CA LYS A 103 -0.43 -1.49 -19.20
C LYS A 103 0.13 -1.08 -17.84
N PHE A 104 -0.59 -1.36 -16.76
CA PHE A 104 -0.16 -1.13 -15.39
C PHE A 104 0.23 -2.46 -14.72
N ALA A 105 1.31 -2.43 -13.93
CA ALA A 105 1.76 -3.62 -13.23
C ALA A 105 0.74 -4.08 -12.18
N VAL A 106 0.51 -5.39 -12.14
CA VAL A 106 -0.11 -6.06 -10.99
C VAL A 106 1.01 -6.40 -10.01
N THR A 107 0.93 -5.90 -8.79
CA THR A 107 1.99 -6.08 -7.78
C THR A 107 1.46 -6.75 -6.52
N GLY A 108 2.33 -7.48 -5.83
CA GLY A 108 2.04 -8.06 -4.52
C GLY A 108 1.15 -9.30 -4.51
N ILE A 109 0.71 -9.81 -5.68
CA ILE A 109 -0.15 -11.01 -5.74
C ILE A 109 0.73 -12.24 -5.99
N PRO A 110 0.82 -13.20 -5.04
CA PRO A 110 1.53 -14.45 -5.29
C PRO A 110 0.74 -15.35 -6.27
N GLU A 111 1.44 -16.02 -7.19
CA GLU A 111 0.86 -16.89 -8.23
C GLU A 111 0.59 -18.31 -7.73
N CYS A 112 -0.17 -18.43 -6.63
CA CYS A 112 -0.43 -19.70 -5.95
C CYS A 112 -1.26 -20.69 -6.76
N SER A 113 -2.01 -20.20 -7.75
CA SER A 113 -2.74 -21.04 -8.70
C SER A 113 -1.81 -21.89 -9.55
N SER A 114 -0.63 -21.37 -9.88
CA SER A 114 0.41 -22.07 -10.65
C SER A 114 1.39 -22.83 -9.76
N ASP A 115 1.70 -22.28 -8.59
CA ASP A 115 2.56 -22.89 -7.58
C ASP A 115 1.98 -22.67 -6.18
N PRO A 116 1.20 -23.62 -5.64
CA PRO A 116 0.57 -23.49 -4.33
C PRO A 116 1.56 -23.19 -3.18
N ALA A 117 2.83 -23.55 -3.34
CA ALA A 117 3.85 -23.26 -2.32
C ALA A 117 4.09 -21.76 -2.13
N LEU A 118 3.76 -20.91 -3.12
CA LEU A 118 3.92 -19.45 -3.03
C LEU A 118 2.92 -18.77 -2.07
N CYS A 119 1.90 -19.50 -1.61
CA CYS A 119 0.97 -19.04 -0.58
C CYS A 119 1.37 -19.51 0.83
N GLU A 120 2.43 -20.30 0.95
CA GLU A 120 2.89 -20.88 2.21
C GLU A 120 4.33 -20.43 2.51
N ILE A 121 4.47 -19.33 3.25
CA ILE A 121 5.80 -18.89 3.70
C ILE A 121 6.31 -19.85 4.78
N LYS A 122 7.45 -20.50 4.50
CA LYS A 122 8.07 -21.50 5.38
C LYS A 122 9.14 -20.89 6.28
N VAL A 123 9.70 -19.76 5.89
CA VAL A 123 10.77 -19.07 6.60
C VAL A 123 10.19 -17.81 7.21
N ASN A 124 10.18 -17.74 8.55
CA ASN A 124 9.84 -16.52 9.26
C ASN A 124 11.04 -15.56 9.33
N ASP A 125 10.81 -14.37 9.89
CA ASP A 125 11.81 -13.32 10.11
C ASP A 125 13.06 -13.82 10.86
N SER A 126 12.88 -14.59 11.93
CA SER A 126 13.97 -15.17 12.72
C SER A 126 14.83 -16.15 11.91
N ALA A 127 14.20 -17.06 11.17
CA ALA A 127 14.89 -18.02 10.31
C ALA A 127 15.58 -17.35 9.12
N ALA A 128 14.98 -16.29 8.57
CA ALA A 128 15.61 -15.47 7.54
C ALA A 128 16.86 -14.76 8.09
N LEU A 129 16.78 -14.16 9.28
CA LEU A 129 17.93 -13.52 9.91
C LEU A 129 19.07 -14.51 10.17
N GLU A 130 18.75 -15.70 10.67
CA GLU A 130 19.74 -16.74 10.90
C GLU A 130 20.42 -17.20 9.60
N THR A 131 19.65 -17.30 8.51
CA THR A 131 20.17 -17.59 7.18
C THR A 131 21.14 -16.50 6.70
N ALA A 132 20.81 -15.23 6.92
CA ALA A 132 21.70 -14.11 6.58
C ALA A 132 23.01 -14.15 7.39
N ARG A 133 22.93 -14.41 8.70
CA ARG A 133 24.10 -14.56 9.58
C ARG A 133 25.03 -15.67 9.12
N LYS A 134 24.48 -16.88 8.88
CA LYS A 134 25.21 -18.02 8.31
C LYS A 134 25.84 -17.70 6.95
N SER A 135 25.26 -16.75 6.22
CA SER A 135 25.70 -16.32 4.90
C SER A 135 26.69 -15.15 4.93
N GLY A 136 27.19 -14.75 6.10
CA GLY A 136 28.22 -13.73 6.25
C GLY A 136 27.71 -12.32 6.59
N MET A 137 26.46 -12.21 7.08
CA MET A 137 26.02 -10.98 7.75
C MET A 137 26.76 -10.86 9.09
N GLY A 138 27.69 -9.91 9.17
CA GLY A 138 28.41 -9.60 10.40
C GLY A 138 27.53 -8.85 11.41
N GLU A 139 28.04 -8.71 12.63
CA GLU A 139 27.41 -7.87 13.65
C GLU A 139 27.42 -6.40 13.20
N GLY A 140 26.28 -5.74 13.33
CA GLY A 140 26.14 -4.31 13.04
C GLY A 140 26.28 -3.45 14.29
N VAL A 141 26.33 -2.14 14.10
CA VAL A 141 26.25 -1.14 15.18
C VAL A 141 24.84 -1.02 15.78
N ARG A 142 23.84 -1.68 15.17
CA ARG A 142 22.43 -1.73 15.60
C ARG A 142 21.79 -3.06 15.17
N GLU A 143 20.63 -3.36 15.77
CA GLU A 143 19.78 -4.46 15.35
C GLU A 143 19.43 -4.40 13.86
N PRO A 144 19.47 -5.55 13.15
CA PRO A 144 19.08 -5.61 11.75
C PRO A 144 17.62 -5.23 11.54
N ARG A 145 17.35 -4.56 10.42
CA ARG A 145 15.98 -4.32 9.97
C ARG A 145 15.56 -5.47 9.06
N ILE A 146 14.41 -6.06 9.36
CA ILE A 146 13.85 -7.21 8.62
C ILE A 146 12.50 -6.82 8.04
N GLU A 147 12.36 -6.92 6.73
CA GLU A 147 11.14 -6.56 6.01
C GLU A 147 10.76 -7.69 5.04
N LEU A 148 9.47 -8.01 4.93
CA LEU A 148 8.95 -8.83 3.84
C LEU A 148 8.40 -7.88 2.79
N VAL A 149 8.93 -7.96 1.57
CA VAL A 149 8.60 -7.01 0.48
C VAL A 149 8.35 -7.74 -0.84
N TRP A 150 7.52 -7.16 -1.70
CA TRP A 150 7.36 -7.63 -3.08
C TRP A 150 8.59 -7.25 -3.92
N SER A 151 9.28 -8.24 -4.50
CA SER A 151 10.33 -8.01 -5.47
C SER A 151 9.79 -8.20 -6.90
N ALA A 152 9.85 -7.15 -7.71
CA ALA A 152 9.51 -7.21 -9.13
C ALA A 152 10.51 -8.10 -9.91
N GLU A 153 11.79 -8.11 -9.51
CA GLU A 153 12.83 -8.93 -10.13
C GLU A 153 12.50 -10.43 -10.02
N TYR A 154 12.07 -10.87 -8.83
CA TYR A 154 11.73 -12.27 -8.59
C TYR A 154 10.25 -12.59 -8.81
N SER A 155 9.43 -11.57 -9.06
CA SER A 155 7.96 -11.66 -9.15
C SER A 155 7.33 -12.39 -7.95
N ARG A 156 7.86 -12.15 -6.75
CA ARG A 156 7.40 -12.76 -5.49
C ARG A 156 7.84 -11.95 -4.29
N HIS A 157 7.29 -12.28 -3.12
CA HIS A 157 7.75 -11.69 -1.86
C HIS A 157 9.13 -12.25 -1.48
N VAL A 158 9.96 -11.39 -0.89
CA VAL A 158 11.29 -11.73 -0.40
C VAL A 158 11.52 -11.12 0.98
N TRP A 159 12.27 -11.82 1.82
CA TRP A 159 12.82 -11.22 3.03
C TRP A 159 13.99 -10.32 2.66
N GLU A 160 13.93 -9.07 3.06
CA GLU A 160 15.05 -8.14 3.02
C GLU A 160 15.59 -7.92 4.43
N ILE A 161 16.90 -8.16 4.59
CA ILE A 161 17.59 -8.04 5.88
C ILE A 161 18.72 -7.05 5.73
N TYR A 162 18.58 -5.92 6.42
CA TYR A 162 19.53 -4.82 6.41
C TYR A 162 20.39 -4.87 7.67
N SER A 163 21.70 -5.08 7.53
CA SER A 163 22.66 -4.83 8.60
C SER A 163 23.08 -3.36 8.60
N TYR A 164 23.42 -2.84 9.78
CA TYR A 164 23.94 -1.47 9.93
C TYR A 164 25.41 -1.53 10.31
N GLU A 165 26.32 -1.27 9.38
CA GLU A 165 27.75 -1.12 9.68
C GLU A 165 28.08 0.30 10.13
N GLN A 166 27.32 1.29 9.65
CA GLN A 166 27.32 2.66 10.15
C GLN A 166 25.89 3.16 10.23
N TYR A 167 25.58 3.91 11.30
CA TYR A 167 24.28 4.53 11.53
C TYR A 167 24.47 5.89 12.18
N SER A 168 23.84 6.93 11.62
CA SER A 168 23.76 8.26 12.21
C SER A 168 22.39 8.87 11.91
N GLN A 169 21.75 9.44 12.93
CA GLN A 169 20.50 10.17 12.82
C GLN A 169 20.72 11.58 13.38
N GLY A 170 20.57 12.61 12.56
CA GLY A 170 20.79 13.99 12.97
C GLY A 170 19.82 14.97 12.30
N SER A 171 20.09 16.27 12.47
CA SER A 171 19.28 17.36 11.88
C SER A 171 19.26 17.35 10.35
N GLN A 172 20.24 16.71 9.72
CA GLN A 172 20.35 16.54 8.26
C GLN A 172 19.72 15.23 7.76
N GLY A 173 18.96 14.52 8.61
CA GLY A 173 18.33 13.25 8.28
C GLY A 173 19.18 12.02 8.64
N PHE A 174 18.78 10.89 8.06
CA PHE A 174 19.42 9.59 8.27
C PHE A 174 20.63 9.42 7.34
N ARG A 175 21.74 8.95 7.90
CA ARG A 175 22.92 8.48 7.15
C ARG A 175 23.32 7.10 7.65
N GLY A 176 23.68 6.21 6.75
CA GLY A 176 24.11 4.88 7.14
C GLY A 176 24.62 4.06 5.97
N LYS A 177 25.25 2.93 6.30
CA LYS A 177 25.63 1.91 5.33
C LYS A 177 25.65 0.54 5.98
N GLY A 178 25.58 -0.50 5.17
CA GLY A 178 25.78 -1.87 5.60
C GLY A 178 25.48 -2.86 4.48
N LYS A 179 25.03 -4.05 4.85
CA LYS A 179 24.72 -5.12 3.88
C LYS A 179 23.23 -5.39 3.81
N LEU A 180 22.75 -5.70 2.61
CA LEU A 180 21.41 -6.15 2.32
C LEU A 180 21.46 -7.61 1.86
N PHE A 181 20.69 -8.45 2.53
CA PHE A 181 20.48 -9.84 2.12
C PHE A 181 19.03 -9.99 1.66
N ARG A 182 18.84 -10.61 0.50
CA ARG A 182 17.51 -11.04 0.02
C ARG A 182 17.39 -12.54 0.18
N ILE A 183 16.36 -12.99 0.87
CA ILE A 183 16.13 -14.41 1.17
C ILE A 183 14.76 -14.81 0.66
N ASP A 184 14.71 -15.95 -0.01
CA ASP A 184 13.47 -16.58 -0.47
C ASP A 184 12.66 -17.08 0.74
N PRO A 185 11.45 -16.55 1.00
CA PRO A 185 10.63 -16.94 2.15
C PRO A 185 10.09 -18.37 2.04
N TYR A 186 10.12 -18.97 0.84
CA TYR A 186 9.58 -20.29 0.58
C TYR A 186 10.63 -21.40 0.74
N SER A 187 11.91 -21.07 0.49
CA SER A 187 13.00 -22.06 0.51
C SER A 187 14.12 -21.75 1.51
N GLY A 188 14.23 -20.51 1.98
CA GLY A 188 15.37 -20.03 2.79
C GLY A 188 16.64 -19.81 1.97
N THR A 189 16.55 -19.87 0.64
CA THR A 189 17.70 -19.61 -0.24
C THR A 189 18.07 -18.13 -0.21
N VAL A 190 19.37 -17.83 -0.11
CA VAL A 190 19.87 -16.46 -0.32
C VAL A 190 19.83 -16.14 -1.82
N LEU A 191 19.02 -15.16 -2.19
CA LEU A 191 18.84 -14.69 -3.55
C LEU A 191 19.89 -13.63 -3.93
N ALA A 192 20.20 -12.71 -3.00
CA ALA A 192 21.16 -11.63 -3.25
C ALA A 192 21.90 -11.22 -1.96
N LYS A 193 23.11 -10.68 -2.16
CA LYS A 193 23.93 -10.03 -1.13
C LYS A 193 24.52 -8.75 -1.71
N GLU A 194 24.17 -7.62 -1.13
CA GLU A 194 24.51 -6.29 -1.64
C GLU A 194 24.99 -5.39 -0.51
N GLU A 195 25.64 -4.30 -0.86
CA GLU A 195 25.87 -3.18 0.06
C GLU A 195 24.78 -2.13 -0.14
N TRP A 196 24.29 -1.54 0.95
CA TRP A 196 23.39 -0.39 0.91
C TRP A 196 24.03 0.80 1.60
N LYS A 197 23.69 2.01 1.13
CA LYS A 197 24.21 3.26 1.68
C LYS A 197 23.24 4.42 1.48
N VAL A 198 23.08 5.24 2.50
CA VAL A 198 22.38 6.53 2.47
C VAL A 198 23.36 7.60 2.98
N LEU A 199 23.63 8.60 2.15
CA LEU A 199 24.62 9.66 2.36
C LEU A 199 23.99 10.98 2.78
#